data_AF-A0A960T398-F1
#
_entry.id   AF-A0A960T398-F1
#
_cell.length_a   1.000
_cell.length_b   1.000
_cell.length_c   1.000
_cell.angle_alpha   90.00
_cell.angle_beta   90.00
_cell.angle_gamma   90.00
#
_symmetry.space_group_name_H-M   'P 1'
#
loop_
_entity.id
_entity.type
_entity.pdbx_description
1 polymer ?
#
loop_
_entity_poly.entity_id
_entity_poly.type
_entity_poly.pdbx_seq_one_letter_code
_entity_poly.pdbx_strand_id
1 'polypeptide(L)'
;QMKILITEFRNEPGLMDQTRQGLLTFSIMTLANDRPQAALAIFTESSDLMAENPMIGRHVVSGALANWAKDDPMGALKWVQENGKKFPELINDQAKGGLIAGAAAQDPKLAFQLLGELYDGFRSESIADIAGAARTEEERTATLAAMREYLSGLSEKGEKTGAIYQGIRTLAFGRGYQDGDFESASRWIESSELSPEELEGATNNIEHAVKLDEAGKWIEWLGDSELPAETSKLRIHDLAAEWTEKDYQAAGKWLAGAADSPAKQSAVSAYAEKVFPYEPDIAVQWAETLPPGKDRNTTFKKLLESMPKESDDEKAAAAAFAEEHGIEKP
;
A
#
# COMPACT_ATOMS: atom_id res chain seq x y z
N GLN A 1 -2.24 41.24 12.25
CA GLN A 1 -2.55 41.47 10.82
C GLN A 1 -3.50 40.40 10.27
N MET A 2 -3.19 39.10 10.35
CA MET A 2 -4.09 38.05 9.81
C MET A 2 -5.46 37.94 10.52
N LYS A 3 -5.51 38.01 11.86
CA LYS A 3 -6.79 38.06 12.61
C LYS A 3 -7.65 39.28 12.24
N ILE A 4 -7.00 40.40 11.90
CA ILE A 4 -7.66 41.63 11.46
C ILE A 4 -8.27 41.40 10.08
N LEU A 5 -7.50 40.82 9.15
CA LEU A 5 -7.94 40.46 7.80
C LEU A 5 -9.17 39.51 7.82
N ILE A 6 -9.16 38.50 8.70
CA ILE A 6 -10.29 37.56 8.85
C ILE A 6 -11.52 38.26 9.42
N THR A 7 -11.31 39.15 10.40
CA THR A 7 -12.40 39.94 10.99
C THR A 7 -12.98 40.92 9.97
N GLU A 8 -12.14 41.54 9.14
CA GLU A 8 -12.55 42.43 8.04
C GLU A 8 -13.33 41.64 6.99
N PHE A 9 -12.84 40.48 6.53
CA PHE A 9 -13.59 39.65 5.59
C PHE A 9 -14.93 39.15 6.12
N ARG A 10 -15.00 38.81 7.42
CA ARG A 10 -16.24 38.38 8.07
C ARG A 10 -17.29 39.48 8.10
N ASN A 11 -16.85 40.72 8.27
CA ASN A 11 -17.72 41.88 8.41
C ASN A 11 -17.94 42.66 7.11
N GLU A 12 -17.28 42.29 6.01
CA GLU A 12 -17.39 42.98 4.72
C GLU A 12 -18.76 42.69 4.07
N PRO A 13 -19.66 43.70 3.98
CA PRO A 13 -21.05 43.50 3.56
C PRO A 13 -21.20 43.29 2.04
N GLY A 14 -20.17 43.59 1.24
CA GLY A 14 -20.17 43.39 -0.21
C GLY A 14 -19.77 41.99 -0.69
N LEU A 15 -19.32 41.10 0.21
CA LEU A 15 -18.86 39.76 -0.12
C LEU A 15 -20.01 38.75 -0.02
N MET A 16 -20.25 38.02 -1.11
CA MET A 16 -21.13 36.84 -1.09
C MET A 16 -20.54 35.77 -0.15
N ASP A 17 -21.41 35.04 0.56
CA ASP A 17 -20.98 34.06 1.56
C ASP A 17 -20.05 32.98 0.99
N GLN A 18 -20.31 32.51 -0.24
CA GLN A 18 -19.43 31.56 -0.95
C GLN A 18 -18.03 32.12 -1.22
N THR A 19 -17.92 33.40 -1.59
CA THR A 19 -16.63 34.06 -1.83
C THR A 19 -15.85 34.25 -0.54
N ARG A 20 -16.55 34.61 0.55
CA ARG A 20 -15.96 34.70 1.90
C ARG A 20 -15.41 33.35 2.36
N GLN A 21 -16.16 32.27 2.18
CA GLN A 21 -15.73 30.91 2.51
C GLN A 21 -14.53 30.44 1.67
N GLY A 22 -14.55 30.70 0.36
CA GLY A 22 -13.45 30.34 -0.54
C GLY A 22 -12.13 31.01 -0.16
N LEU A 23 -12.17 32.32 0.16
CA LEU A 23 -10.98 33.07 0.59
C LEU A 23 -10.44 32.60 1.94
N LEU A 24 -11.33 32.31 2.90
CA LEU A 24 -10.94 31.78 4.21
C LEU A 24 -10.30 30.40 4.07
N THR A 25 -10.92 29.50 3.30
CA THR A 25 -10.39 28.15 3.04
C THR A 25 -9.02 28.21 2.38
N PHE A 26 -8.86 29.02 1.33
CA PHE A 26 -7.58 29.19 0.64
C PHE A 26 -6.48 29.74 1.57
N SER A 27 -6.82 30.74 2.39
CA SER A 27 -5.89 31.33 3.36
C SER A 27 -5.46 30.31 4.41
N ILE A 28 -6.41 29.53 4.93
CA ILE A 28 -6.15 28.47 5.91
C ILE A 28 -5.27 27.36 5.31
N MET A 29 -5.56 26.91 4.09
CA MET A 29 -4.74 25.91 3.40
C MET A 29 -3.31 26.39 3.17
N THR A 30 -3.14 27.66 2.79
CA THR A 30 -1.81 28.27 2.63
C THR A 30 -1.06 28.30 3.96
N LEU A 31 -1.73 28.72 5.03
CA LEU A 31 -1.12 28.79 6.37
C LEU A 31 -0.85 27.43 7.00
N ALA A 32 -1.60 26.38 6.65
CA ALA A 32 -1.43 25.04 7.23
C ALA A 32 -0.03 24.45 6.98
N ASN A 33 0.65 24.91 5.93
CA ASN A 33 2.01 24.49 5.61
C ASN A 33 3.06 25.31 6.37
N ASP A 34 2.96 26.65 6.35
CA ASP A 34 4.02 27.53 6.87
C ASP A 34 3.82 27.94 8.34
N ARG A 35 2.56 27.95 8.80
CA ARG A 35 2.14 28.45 10.12
C ARG A 35 0.99 27.59 10.66
N PRO A 36 1.24 26.29 10.92
CA PRO A 36 0.18 25.34 11.25
C PRO A 36 -0.63 25.76 12.49
N GLN A 37 0.00 26.32 13.53
CA GLN A 37 -0.71 26.79 14.72
C GLN A 37 -1.65 27.97 14.41
N ALA A 38 -1.26 28.85 13.49
CA ALA A 38 -2.11 29.97 13.08
C ALA A 38 -3.30 29.47 12.26
N ALA A 39 -3.09 28.51 11.35
CA ALA A 39 -4.16 27.86 10.61
C ALA A 39 -5.18 27.18 11.54
N LEU A 40 -4.69 26.41 12.52
CA LEU A 40 -5.53 25.74 13.52
C LEU A 40 -6.30 26.74 14.40
N ALA A 41 -5.67 27.84 14.82
CA ALA A 41 -6.34 28.89 15.59
C ALA A 41 -7.50 29.52 14.79
N ILE A 42 -7.24 29.90 13.54
CA ILE A 42 -8.25 30.47 12.64
C ILE A 42 -9.41 29.49 12.44
N PHE A 43 -9.07 28.22 12.28
CA PHE A 43 -10.03 27.15 12.08
C PHE A 43 -10.94 26.96 13.31
N THR A 44 -10.40 26.99 14.52
CA THR A 44 -11.20 26.93 15.76
C THR A 44 -12.03 28.18 15.99
N GLU A 45 -11.55 29.36 15.58
CA GLU A 45 -12.27 30.65 15.70
C GLU A 45 -13.40 30.81 14.65
N SER A 46 -13.37 30.00 13.58
CA SER A 46 -14.28 30.06 12.43
C SER A 46 -14.98 28.73 12.16
N SER A 47 -15.15 27.89 13.18
CA SER A 47 -15.68 26.52 13.05
C SER A 47 -17.10 26.47 12.47
N ASP A 48 -17.90 27.51 12.70
CA ASP A 48 -19.24 27.69 12.15
C ASP A 48 -19.23 27.79 10.62
N LEU A 49 -18.27 28.53 10.06
CA LEU A 49 -18.13 28.71 8.62
C LEU A 49 -17.57 27.47 7.92
N MET A 50 -16.85 26.62 8.64
CA MET A 50 -16.27 25.38 8.12
C MET A 50 -17.20 24.17 8.25
N ALA A 51 -18.31 24.30 9.00
CA ALA A 51 -19.29 23.22 9.18
C ALA A 51 -19.98 22.82 7.87
N GLU A 52 -20.04 23.73 6.88
CA GLU A 52 -20.65 23.46 5.56
C GLU A 52 -19.78 22.58 4.66
N ASN A 53 -18.46 22.49 4.91
CA ASN A 53 -17.57 21.59 4.19
C ASN A 53 -16.62 20.83 5.14
N PRO A 54 -17.14 19.80 5.84
CA PRO A 54 -16.38 19.04 6.82
C PRO A 54 -15.14 18.35 6.23
N MET A 55 -15.19 17.97 4.94
CA MET A 55 -14.10 17.28 4.28
C MET A 55 -12.85 18.17 4.17
N ILE A 56 -13.00 19.40 3.69
CA ILE A 56 -11.90 20.37 3.59
C ILE A 56 -11.33 20.66 4.98
N GLY A 57 -12.20 20.86 5.97
CA GLY A 57 -11.77 21.11 7.34
C GLY A 57 -10.92 19.99 7.93
N ARG A 58 -11.32 18.72 7.72
CA ARG A 58 -10.55 17.55 8.17
C ARG A 58 -9.17 17.47 7.52
N HIS A 59 -9.06 17.74 6.22
CA HIS A 59 -7.77 17.73 5.49
C HIS A 59 -6.83 18.83 5.99
N VAL A 60 -7.35 20.04 6.17
CA VAL A 60 -6.59 21.18 6.71
C VAL A 60 -6.07 20.87 8.11
N VAL A 61 -6.94 20.40 9.01
CA VAL A 61 -6.55 20.13 10.40
C VAL A 61 -5.50 19.03 10.44
N SER A 62 -5.71 17.94 9.71
CA SER A 62 -4.74 16.85 9.59
C SER A 62 -3.39 17.34 9.04
N GLY A 63 -3.37 18.12 7.95
CA GLY A 63 -2.14 18.66 7.37
C GLY A 63 -1.42 19.65 8.30
N ALA A 64 -2.16 20.54 8.96
CA ALA A 64 -1.58 21.48 9.92
C ALA A 64 -0.98 20.75 11.14
N LEU A 65 -1.67 19.73 11.66
CA LEU A 65 -1.14 18.90 12.74
C LEU A 65 0.10 18.12 12.29
N ALA A 66 0.11 17.57 11.07
CA ALA A 66 1.27 16.90 10.51
C ALA A 66 2.47 17.83 10.39
N ASN A 67 2.27 19.07 9.95
CA ASN A 67 3.37 20.03 9.86
C ASN A 67 3.84 20.54 11.21
N TRP A 68 2.94 20.80 12.17
CA TRP A 68 3.35 21.20 13.52
C TRP A 68 4.10 20.07 14.23
N ALA A 69 3.59 18.83 14.15
CA ALA A 69 4.17 17.70 14.87
C ALA A 69 5.56 17.28 14.36
N LYS A 70 6.01 17.75 13.19
CA LYS A 70 7.40 17.59 12.74
C LYS A 70 8.40 18.31 13.63
N ASP A 71 8.00 19.44 14.21
CA ASP A 71 8.86 20.29 15.03
C ASP A 71 8.56 20.14 16.52
N ASP A 72 7.27 20.07 16.88
CA ASP A 72 6.78 20.03 18.26
C ASP A 72 5.57 19.08 18.40
N PRO A 73 5.81 17.76 18.41
CA PRO A 73 4.76 16.76 18.51
C PRO A 73 3.99 16.82 19.83
N MET A 74 4.64 17.23 20.92
CA MET A 74 3.98 17.38 22.24
C MET A 74 3.08 18.61 22.30
N GLY A 75 3.47 19.72 21.68
CA GLY A 75 2.60 20.89 21.51
C GLY A 75 1.36 20.55 20.67
N ALA A 76 1.55 19.83 19.57
CA ALA A 76 0.45 19.35 18.74
C ALA A 76 -0.49 18.40 19.52
N LEU A 77 0.06 17.47 20.31
CA LEU A 77 -0.72 16.57 21.18
C LEU A 77 -1.56 17.35 22.17
N LYS A 78 -0.94 18.30 22.88
CA LYS A 78 -1.64 19.14 23.84
C LYS A 78 -2.81 19.89 23.18
N TRP A 79 -2.60 20.44 21.99
CA TRP A 79 -3.67 21.11 21.26
C TRP A 79 -4.81 20.16 20.88
N VAL A 80 -4.50 18.95 20.42
CA VAL A 80 -5.51 17.92 20.11
C VAL A 80 -6.31 17.55 21.36
N GLN A 81 -5.66 17.39 22.52
CA GLN A 81 -6.34 17.08 23.78
C GLN A 81 -7.25 18.22 24.27
N GLU A 82 -6.80 19.48 24.16
CA GLU A 82 -7.56 20.66 24.59
C GLU A 82 -8.78 20.98 23.71
N ASN A 83 -8.73 20.59 22.43
CA ASN A 83 -9.74 20.92 21.43
C ASN A 83 -10.58 19.71 20.99
N GLY A 84 -10.10 18.48 21.17
CA GLY A 84 -10.73 17.26 20.65
C GLY A 84 -12.17 17.07 21.10
N LYS A 85 -12.46 17.35 22.38
CA LYS A 85 -13.83 17.29 22.92
C LYS A 85 -14.73 18.43 22.42
N LYS A 86 -14.15 19.56 22.02
CA LYS A 86 -14.89 20.75 21.55
C LYS A 86 -15.26 20.62 20.06
N PHE A 87 -14.40 19.98 19.27
CA PHE A 87 -14.55 19.85 17.82
C PHE A 87 -14.37 18.39 17.33
N PRO A 88 -15.21 17.44 17.78
CA PRO A 88 -15.03 16.00 17.49
C PRO A 88 -15.10 15.64 16.00
N GLU A 89 -15.86 16.39 15.20
CA GLU A 89 -15.97 16.18 13.74
C GLU A 89 -14.69 16.51 12.97
N LEU A 90 -13.85 17.34 13.57
CA LEU A 90 -12.67 17.93 12.96
C LEU A 90 -11.39 17.30 13.52
N ILE A 91 -11.40 16.97 14.80
CA ILE A 91 -10.32 16.31 15.53
C ILE A 91 -10.67 14.83 15.65
N ASN A 92 -10.78 14.20 14.47
CA ASN A 92 -11.09 12.80 14.30
C ASN A 92 -9.81 11.99 14.07
N ASP A 93 -9.96 10.73 13.67
CA ASP A 93 -8.83 9.83 13.45
C ASP A 93 -7.88 10.32 12.33
N GLN A 94 -8.39 11.05 11.32
CA GLN A 94 -7.56 11.66 10.29
C GLN A 94 -6.67 12.79 10.84
N ALA A 95 -7.20 13.61 11.75
CA ALA A 95 -6.42 14.67 12.41
C ALA A 95 -5.33 14.07 13.31
N LYS A 96 -5.68 13.04 14.08
CA LYS A 96 -4.73 12.29 14.92
C LYS A 96 -3.65 11.60 14.08
N GLY A 97 -4.03 10.96 12.97
CA GLY A 97 -3.09 10.35 12.03
C GLY A 97 -2.11 11.37 11.44
N GLY A 98 -2.58 12.59 11.14
CA GLY A 98 -1.72 13.70 10.73
C GLY A 98 -0.66 14.03 11.79
N LEU A 99 -1.06 14.21 13.05
CA LEU A 99 -0.13 14.42 14.17
C LEU A 99 0.90 13.29 14.27
N ILE A 100 0.45 12.03 14.22
CA ILE A 100 1.31 10.85 14.34
C ILE A 100 2.31 10.78 13.19
N ALA A 101 1.88 11.01 11.95
CA ALA A 101 2.76 11.02 10.79
C ALA A 101 3.79 12.16 10.87
N GLY A 102 3.38 13.33 11.36
CA GLY A 102 4.30 14.44 11.62
C GLY A 102 5.35 14.11 12.68
N ALA A 103 4.92 13.52 13.80
CA ALA A 103 5.82 13.05 14.85
C ALA A 103 6.78 11.95 14.33
N ALA A 104 6.29 11.04 13.48
CA ALA A 104 7.07 9.95 12.92
C ALA A 104 8.21 10.42 12.03
N ALA A 105 8.02 11.54 11.31
CA ALA A 105 9.08 12.15 10.52
C ALA A 105 10.25 12.70 11.37
N GLN A 106 10.01 12.96 12.67
CA GLN A 106 11.03 13.43 13.61
C GLN A 106 11.59 12.28 14.46
N ASP A 107 10.71 11.50 15.08
CA ASP A 107 11.02 10.39 15.97
C ASP A 107 9.93 9.31 15.87
N PRO A 108 10.16 8.23 15.10
CA PRO A 108 9.23 7.11 14.98
C PRO A 108 8.86 6.48 16.34
N LYS A 109 9.78 6.44 17.31
CA LYS A 109 9.51 5.87 18.63
C LYS A 109 8.49 6.72 19.40
N LEU A 110 8.64 8.04 19.33
CA LEU A 110 7.66 8.96 19.89
C LEU A 110 6.30 8.82 19.19
N ALA A 111 6.27 8.64 17.87
CA ALA A 111 5.02 8.43 17.14
C ALA A 111 4.28 7.16 17.60
N PHE A 112 4.98 6.04 17.84
CA PHE A 112 4.39 4.84 18.40
C PHE A 112 3.90 5.02 19.85
N GLN A 113 4.59 5.84 20.67
CA GLN A 113 4.11 6.20 22.01
C GLN A 113 2.81 7.01 21.94
N LEU A 114 2.75 7.98 21.02
CA LEU A 114 1.58 8.82 20.80
C LEU A 114 0.33 8.03 20.39
N LEU A 115 0.48 6.89 19.74
CA LEU A 115 -0.66 5.99 19.45
C LEU A 115 -1.40 5.58 20.72
N GLY A 116 -0.65 5.19 21.77
CA GLY A 116 -1.24 4.78 23.05
C GLY A 116 -1.92 5.93 23.80
N GLU A 117 -1.48 7.17 23.58
CA GLU A 117 -2.07 8.36 24.18
C GLU A 117 -3.32 8.86 23.43
N LEU A 118 -3.39 8.61 22.13
CA LEU A 118 -4.43 9.15 21.24
C LEU A 118 -5.62 8.21 21.02
N TYR A 119 -5.43 6.91 21.22
CA TYR A 119 -6.41 5.88 20.93
C TYR A 119 -6.62 4.90 22.08
N ASP A 120 -7.89 4.60 22.33
CA ASP A 120 -8.27 3.48 23.19
C ASP A 120 -8.19 2.19 22.35
N GLY A 121 -7.01 1.55 22.39
CA GLY A 121 -6.75 0.25 21.77
C GLY A 121 -5.92 0.30 20.48
N PHE A 122 -5.69 -0.88 19.91
CA PHE A 122 -4.83 -1.06 18.74
C PHE A 122 -5.41 -0.45 17.46
N ARG A 123 -4.55 0.13 16.63
CA ARG A 123 -4.90 0.75 15.34
C ARG A 123 -3.86 0.39 14.28
N SER A 124 -4.18 -0.60 13.45
CA SER A 124 -3.29 -1.05 12.37
C SER A 124 -3.04 0.02 11.31
N GLU A 125 -4.05 0.81 10.96
CA GLU A 125 -3.95 1.90 9.97
C GLU A 125 -2.88 2.93 10.35
N SER A 126 -2.77 3.24 11.64
CA SER A 126 -1.80 4.22 12.12
C SER A 126 -0.34 3.72 12.05
N ILE A 127 -0.12 2.40 11.98
CA ILE A 127 1.23 1.85 11.71
C ILE A 127 1.67 2.21 10.29
N ALA A 128 0.75 2.11 9.31
CA ALA A 128 1.05 2.53 7.95
C ALA A 128 1.26 4.06 7.85
N ASP A 129 0.61 4.88 8.69
CA ASP A 129 0.86 6.33 8.81
C ASP A 129 2.27 6.63 9.31
N ILE A 130 2.73 5.92 10.34
CA ILE A 130 4.10 6.05 10.84
C ILE A 130 5.11 5.59 9.79
N ALA A 131 4.89 4.40 9.20
CA ALA A 131 5.76 3.85 8.16
C ALA A 131 5.86 4.78 6.94
N GLY A 132 4.74 5.35 6.49
CA GLY A 132 4.70 6.26 5.34
C GLY A 132 5.36 7.62 5.57
N ALA A 133 5.72 7.96 6.81
CA ALA A 133 6.48 9.17 7.10
C ALA A 133 7.98 9.02 6.77
N ALA A 134 8.50 7.79 6.77
CA ALA A 134 9.89 7.51 6.45
C ALA A 134 10.17 7.67 4.93
N ARG A 135 11.17 8.48 4.58
CA ARG A 135 11.57 8.82 3.22
C ARG A 135 12.98 8.36 2.86
N THR A 136 13.85 8.15 3.85
CA THR A 136 15.23 7.67 3.66
C THR A 136 15.39 6.20 4.08
N GLU A 137 16.46 5.53 3.66
CA GLU A 137 16.77 4.16 4.11
C GLU A 137 17.00 4.12 5.63
N GLU A 138 17.65 5.15 6.18
CA GLU A 138 17.89 5.31 7.62
C GLU A 138 16.58 5.50 8.39
N GLU A 139 15.68 6.37 7.91
CA GLU A 139 14.35 6.57 8.52
C GLU A 139 13.50 5.30 8.48
N ARG A 140 13.54 4.57 7.35
CA ARG A 140 12.80 3.31 7.21
C ARG A 140 13.28 2.27 8.21
N THR A 141 14.59 2.17 8.39
CA THR A 141 15.24 1.25 9.34
C THR A 141 14.92 1.63 10.79
N ALA A 142 15.03 2.91 11.15
CA ALA A 142 14.67 3.41 12.47
C ALA A 142 13.18 3.16 12.79
N THR A 143 12.31 3.35 11.80
CA THR A 143 10.87 3.11 11.92
C THR A 143 10.55 1.63 12.11
N LEU A 144 11.21 0.74 11.36
CA LEU A 144 11.08 -0.72 11.54
C LEU A 144 11.47 -1.15 12.96
N ALA A 145 12.60 -0.63 13.47
CA ALA A 145 13.05 -0.92 14.84
C ALA A 145 12.04 -0.46 15.90
N ALA A 146 11.54 0.78 15.78
CA ALA A 146 10.53 1.32 16.69
C ALA A 146 9.21 0.54 16.61
N MET A 147 8.81 0.11 15.42
CA MET A 147 7.61 -0.70 15.19
C MET A 147 7.73 -2.08 15.87
N ARG A 148 8.87 -2.76 15.69
CA ARG A 148 9.15 -4.04 16.34
C ARG A 148 9.11 -3.92 17.87
N GLU A 149 9.70 -2.86 18.43
CA GLU A 149 9.64 -2.56 19.87
C GLU A 149 8.19 -2.37 20.34
N TYR A 150 7.41 -1.51 19.68
CA TYR A 150 6.02 -1.25 20.01
C TYR A 150 5.15 -2.52 19.99
N LEU A 151 5.26 -3.30 18.91
CA LEU A 151 4.43 -4.49 18.71
C LEU A 151 4.81 -5.65 19.65
N SER A 152 6.05 -5.70 20.13
CA SER A 152 6.47 -6.67 21.14
C SER A 152 5.71 -6.50 22.47
N GLY A 153 5.30 -5.28 22.81
CA GLY A 153 4.58 -4.95 24.05
C GLY A 153 3.08 -5.26 24.03
N LEU A 154 2.49 -5.52 22.87
CA LEU A 154 1.05 -5.82 22.74
C LEU A 154 0.74 -7.27 23.18
N SER A 155 -0.49 -7.59 23.61
CA SER A 155 -0.84 -8.92 24.15
C SER A 155 -1.45 -9.89 23.13
N GLU A 156 -2.13 -9.40 22.09
CA GLU A 156 -2.87 -10.26 21.14
C GLU A 156 -2.06 -10.55 19.88
N LYS A 157 -1.86 -11.82 19.53
CA LYS A 157 -1.01 -12.22 18.39
C LYS A 157 -1.62 -11.89 17.02
N GLY A 158 -2.93 -12.05 16.84
CA GLY A 158 -3.57 -11.97 15.52
C GLY A 158 -3.64 -10.57 14.92
N GLU A 159 -3.94 -9.55 15.75
CA GLU A 159 -4.03 -8.16 15.29
C GLU A 159 -2.66 -7.57 14.88
N LYS A 160 -1.58 -8.08 15.50
CA LYS A 160 -0.20 -7.66 15.21
C LYS A 160 0.24 -8.05 13.82
N THR A 161 0.01 -9.31 13.43
CA THR A 161 0.56 -9.86 12.18
C THR A 161 0.13 -9.04 10.96
N GLY A 162 -1.16 -8.72 10.84
CA GLY A 162 -1.65 -7.90 9.73
C GLY A 162 -1.03 -6.50 9.69
N ALA A 163 -0.83 -5.89 10.86
CA ALA A 163 -0.28 -4.54 10.95
C ALA A 163 1.25 -4.50 10.72
N ILE A 164 1.97 -5.55 11.14
CA ILE A 164 3.39 -5.76 10.77
C ILE A 164 3.51 -5.78 9.26
N TYR A 165 2.69 -6.60 8.59
CA TYR A 165 2.79 -6.78 7.15
C TYR A 165 2.52 -5.48 6.40
N GLN A 166 1.48 -4.73 6.81
CA GLN A 166 1.17 -3.43 6.21
C GLN A 166 2.27 -2.39 6.48
N GLY A 167 2.81 -2.35 7.70
CA GLY A 167 3.91 -1.46 8.07
C GLY A 167 5.16 -1.73 7.24
N ILE A 168 5.62 -2.99 7.19
CA ILE A 168 6.82 -3.37 6.43
C ILE A 168 6.62 -3.16 4.94
N ARG A 169 5.46 -3.53 4.39
CA ARG A 169 5.14 -3.28 2.98
C ARG A 169 5.20 -1.78 2.66
N THR A 170 4.68 -0.93 3.55
CA THR A 170 4.75 0.53 3.37
C THR A 170 6.19 1.05 3.43
N LEU A 171 7.04 0.49 4.30
CA LEU A 171 8.46 0.83 4.37
C LEU A 171 9.22 0.37 3.11
N ALA A 172 8.96 -0.83 2.63
CA ALA A 172 9.65 -1.39 1.47
C ALA A 172 9.25 -0.71 0.16
N PHE A 173 7.95 -0.54 -0.07
CA PHE A 173 7.40 -0.16 -1.38
C PHE A 173 6.75 1.23 -1.41
N GLY A 174 6.63 1.90 -0.26
CA GLY A 174 5.97 3.21 -0.15
C GLY A 174 4.44 3.15 -0.24
N ARG A 175 3.83 4.34 -0.39
CA ARG A 175 2.36 4.48 -0.55
C ARG A 175 2.00 4.53 -2.04
N GLY A 176 1.93 3.36 -2.67
CA GLY A 176 1.48 3.19 -4.05
C GLY A 176 2.63 3.05 -5.07
N TYR A 177 2.26 2.84 -6.35
CA TYR A 177 3.15 2.41 -7.43
C TYR A 177 4.32 3.37 -7.79
N GLN A 178 4.42 4.55 -7.18
CA GLN A 178 5.34 5.60 -7.63
C GLN A 178 6.64 5.71 -6.80
N ASP A 179 6.62 5.27 -5.55
CA ASP A 179 7.72 5.53 -4.60
C ASP A 179 8.79 4.41 -4.56
N GLY A 180 8.40 3.16 -4.84
CA GLY A 180 9.33 2.01 -4.84
C GLY A 180 9.81 1.66 -6.26
N ASP A 181 11.05 2.03 -6.60
CA ASP A 181 11.78 1.33 -7.67
C ASP A 181 12.39 0.03 -7.13
N PHE A 182 12.65 -0.91 -8.05
CA PHE A 182 13.23 -2.22 -7.72
C PHE A 182 14.48 -2.10 -6.85
N GLU A 183 15.41 -1.20 -7.20
CA GLU A 183 16.71 -1.06 -6.55
C GLU A 183 16.60 -0.59 -5.10
N SER A 184 15.80 0.44 -4.83
CA SER A 184 15.58 0.98 -3.50
C SER A 184 14.83 0.00 -2.59
N ALA A 185 13.81 -0.67 -3.12
CA ALA A 185 12.99 -1.57 -2.34
C ALA A 185 13.71 -2.89 -2.02
N SER A 186 14.32 -3.54 -3.02
CA SER A 186 15.06 -4.81 -2.84
C SER A 186 16.24 -4.63 -1.87
N ARG A 187 17.07 -3.61 -2.08
CA ARG A 187 18.20 -3.30 -1.20
C ARG A 187 17.77 -3.07 0.23
N TRP A 188 16.70 -2.29 0.44
CA TRP A 188 16.19 -2.05 1.78
C TRP A 188 15.71 -3.35 2.42
N ILE A 189 14.91 -4.16 1.73
CA ILE A 189 14.43 -5.47 2.23
C ILE A 189 15.62 -6.37 2.63
N GLU A 190 16.63 -6.49 1.77
CA GLU A 190 17.82 -7.33 1.99
C GLU A 190 18.65 -6.86 3.19
N SER A 191 18.73 -5.55 3.43
CA SER A 191 19.48 -4.98 4.56
C SER A 191 18.69 -4.91 5.88
N SER A 192 17.37 -5.14 5.85
CA SER A 192 16.47 -4.89 6.99
C SER A 192 16.37 -6.03 8.01
N GLU A 193 17.12 -7.12 7.79
CA GLU A 193 17.10 -8.33 8.63
C GLU A 193 15.65 -8.78 8.92
N LEU A 194 14.84 -8.88 7.86
CA LEU A 194 13.47 -9.36 8.00
C LEU A 194 13.47 -10.86 8.36
N SER A 195 12.67 -11.23 9.35
CA SER A 195 12.37 -12.64 9.58
C SER A 195 11.60 -13.24 8.39
N PRO A 196 11.59 -14.58 8.22
CA PRO A 196 10.82 -15.21 7.14
C PRO A 196 9.34 -14.81 7.14
N GLU A 197 8.71 -14.72 8.32
CA GLU A 197 7.31 -14.27 8.46
C GLU A 197 7.12 -12.81 8.01
N GLU A 198 8.05 -11.92 8.37
CA GLU A 198 8.03 -10.53 7.93
C GLU A 198 8.24 -10.39 6.42
N LEU A 199 9.13 -11.20 5.83
CA LEU A 199 9.37 -11.22 4.38
C LEU A 199 8.15 -11.73 3.60
N GLU A 200 7.49 -12.80 4.08
CA GLU A 200 6.25 -13.31 3.52
C GLU A 200 5.13 -12.26 3.52
N GLY A 201 5.03 -11.50 4.62
CA GLY A 201 4.09 -10.41 4.78
C GLY A 201 4.41 -9.20 3.91
N ALA A 202 5.69 -8.80 3.83
CA ALA A 202 6.15 -7.67 3.03
C ALA A 202 5.86 -7.88 1.54
N THR A 203 6.09 -9.10 1.06
CA THR A 203 5.88 -9.49 -0.34
C THR A 203 4.45 -9.91 -0.64
N ASN A 204 3.54 -9.86 0.33
CA ASN A 204 2.13 -10.16 0.07
C ASN A 204 1.50 -9.09 -0.83
N ASN A 205 0.80 -9.54 -1.87
CA ASN A 205 0.23 -8.69 -2.92
C ASN A 205 1.26 -7.73 -3.55
N ILE A 206 2.45 -8.27 -3.87
CA ILE A 206 3.57 -7.53 -4.45
C ILE A 206 3.24 -7.00 -5.85
N GLU A 207 2.36 -7.68 -6.59
CA GLU A 207 1.83 -7.27 -7.89
C GLU A 207 1.10 -5.92 -7.85
N HIS A 208 0.58 -5.53 -6.68
CA HIS A 208 -0.02 -4.22 -6.44
C HIS A 208 0.91 -3.22 -5.76
N ALA A 209 2.17 -3.60 -5.52
CA ALA A 209 3.19 -2.78 -4.85
C ALA A 209 4.24 -2.24 -5.83
N VAL A 210 4.53 -3.02 -6.88
CA VAL A 210 5.68 -2.77 -7.77
C VAL A 210 5.26 -2.19 -9.12
N LYS A 211 6.22 -1.58 -9.81
CA LYS A 211 6.03 -1.12 -11.18
C LYS A 211 6.10 -2.31 -12.14
N LEU A 212 5.10 -2.45 -13.01
CA LEU A 212 4.98 -3.61 -13.90
C LEU A 212 6.08 -3.67 -14.97
N ASP A 213 6.68 -2.55 -15.36
CA ASP A 213 7.86 -2.53 -16.24
C ASP A 213 9.12 -3.10 -15.57
N GLU A 214 9.10 -3.28 -14.24
CA GLU A 214 10.14 -3.96 -13.46
C GLU A 214 9.74 -5.37 -13.01
N ALA A 215 8.59 -5.90 -13.46
CA ALA A 215 8.07 -7.19 -13.01
C ALA A 215 9.07 -8.35 -13.21
N GLY A 216 9.81 -8.36 -14.31
CA GLY A 216 10.85 -9.38 -14.55
C GLY A 216 11.94 -9.41 -13.47
N LYS A 217 12.41 -8.23 -13.02
CA LYS A 217 13.40 -8.14 -11.94
C LYS A 217 12.83 -8.66 -10.62
N TRP A 218 11.58 -8.33 -10.33
CA TRP A 218 10.90 -8.80 -9.12
C TRP A 218 10.63 -10.31 -9.15
N ILE A 219 10.30 -10.88 -10.31
CA ILE A 219 10.15 -12.34 -10.47
C ILE A 219 11.48 -13.05 -10.19
N GLU A 220 12.58 -12.54 -10.74
CA GLU A 220 13.93 -13.08 -10.49
C GLU A 220 14.29 -12.98 -8.99
N TRP A 221 14.10 -11.80 -8.41
CA TRP A 221 14.36 -11.55 -6.99
C TRP A 221 13.52 -12.43 -6.06
N LEU A 222 12.23 -12.62 -6.34
CA LEU A 222 11.37 -13.53 -5.57
C LEU A 222 11.86 -14.98 -5.67
N GLY A 223 12.41 -15.37 -6.81
CA GLY A 223 13.00 -16.69 -7.05
C GLY A 223 14.24 -16.97 -6.20
N ASP A 224 15.04 -15.94 -5.96
CA ASP A 224 16.30 -16.02 -5.21
C ASP A 224 16.15 -15.61 -3.73
N SER A 225 14.95 -15.17 -3.32
CA SER A 225 14.64 -14.73 -1.96
C SER A 225 14.62 -15.87 -0.93
N GLU A 226 14.68 -15.51 0.35
CA GLU A 226 14.56 -16.47 1.47
C GLU A 226 13.12 -16.91 1.78
N LEU A 227 12.15 -16.56 0.92
CA LEU A 227 10.76 -17.02 1.07
C LEU A 227 10.66 -18.54 1.00
N PRO A 228 9.72 -19.17 1.72
CA PRO A 228 9.39 -20.57 1.48
C PRO A 228 9.06 -20.80 0.01
N ALA A 229 9.53 -21.91 -0.56
CA ALA A 229 9.45 -22.17 -2.00
C ALA A 229 8.02 -22.06 -2.56
N GLU A 230 7.01 -22.58 -1.84
CA GLU A 230 5.61 -22.47 -2.27
C GLU A 230 5.08 -21.04 -2.19
N THR A 231 5.52 -20.24 -1.20
CA THR A 231 5.16 -18.82 -1.10
C THR A 231 5.81 -18.01 -2.22
N SER A 232 7.10 -18.21 -2.48
CA SER A 232 7.81 -17.58 -3.62
C SER A 232 7.12 -17.92 -4.94
N LYS A 233 6.82 -19.20 -5.19
CA LYS A 233 6.08 -19.64 -6.39
C LYS A 233 4.75 -18.92 -6.54
N LEU A 234 3.96 -18.78 -5.46
CA LEU A 234 2.69 -18.07 -5.46
C LEU A 234 2.86 -16.59 -5.81
N ARG A 235 3.79 -15.87 -5.16
CA ARG A 235 4.05 -14.45 -5.45
C ARG A 235 4.47 -14.22 -6.90
N ILE A 236 5.31 -15.10 -7.43
CA ILE A 236 5.76 -15.06 -8.81
C ILE A 236 4.59 -15.29 -9.77
N HIS A 237 3.73 -16.27 -9.46
CA HIS A 237 2.54 -16.56 -10.26
C HIS A 237 1.60 -15.36 -10.32
N ASP A 238 1.28 -14.76 -9.16
CA ASP A 238 0.39 -13.60 -9.07
C ASP A 238 0.95 -12.38 -9.83
N LEU A 239 2.24 -12.08 -9.67
CA LEU A 239 2.91 -10.98 -10.39
C LEU A 239 2.97 -11.22 -11.90
N ALA A 240 3.33 -12.43 -12.34
CA ALA A 240 3.36 -12.78 -13.76
C ALA A 240 1.96 -12.77 -14.39
N ALA A 241 0.93 -13.17 -13.63
CA ALA A 241 -0.46 -13.11 -14.03
C ALA A 241 -0.92 -11.67 -14.26
N GLU A 242 -0.72 -10.76 -13.28
CA GLU A 242 -1.05 -9.34 -13.42
C GLU A 242 -0.27 -8.71 -14.58
N TRP A 243 1.03 -9.00 -14.69
CA TRP A 243 1.84 -8.49 -15.79
C TRP A 243 1.34 -8.95 -17.16
N THR A 244 0.96 -10.22 -17.29
CA THR A 244 0.43 -10.78 -18.55
C THR A 244 -0.92 -10.17 -18.92
N GLU A 245 -1.80 -9.96 -17.94
CA GLU A 245 -3.10 -9.30 -18.19
C GLU A 245 -2.94 -7.87 -18.69
N LYS A 246 -1.94 -7.14 -18.20
CA LYS A 246 -1.69 -5.75 -18.60
C LYS A 246 -0.88 -5.62 -19.88
N ASP A 247 0.13 -6.46 -20.06
CA ASP A 247 1.07 -6.42 -21.17
C ASP A 247 1.65 -7.81 -21.46
N TYR A 248 0.83 -8.68 -22.06
CA TYR A 248 1.25 -10.02 -22.47
C TYR A 248 2.43 -10.02 -23.44
N GLN A 249 2.62 -8.97 -24.25
CA GLN A 249 3.74 -8.89 -25.18
C GLN A 249 5.07 -8.69 -24.45
N ALA A 250 5.10 -7.78 -23.47
CA ALA A 250 6.27 -7.56 -22.63
C ALA A 250 6.58 -8.80 -21.77
N ALA A 251 5.55 -9.39 -21.15
CA ALA A 251 5.70 -10.60 -20.34
C ALA A 251 6.25 -11.78 -21.18
N GLY A 252 5.67 -12.03 -22.35
CA GLY A 252 6.13 -13.09 -23.27
C GLY A 252 7.55 -12.86 -23.79
N LYS A 253 7.92 -11.61 -24.07
CA LYS A 253 9.30 -11.26 -24.46
C LYS A 253 10.30 -11.53 -23.33
N TRP A 254 9.95 -11.20 -22.09
CA TRP A 254 10.81 -11.51 -20.95
C TRP A 254 10.92 -13.03 -20.74
N LEU A 255 9.81 -13.76 -20.77
CA LEU A 255 9.81 -15.23 -20.65
C LEU A 255 10.70 -15.91 -21.70
N ALA A 256 10.70 -15.41 -22.93
CA ALA A 256 11.55 -15.95 -24.00
C ALA A 256 13.05 -15.69 -23.78
N GLY A 257 13.42 -14.63 -23.05
CA GLY A 257 14.80 -14.25 -22.77
C GLY A 257 15.33 -14.69 -21.40
N ALA A 258 14.44 -14.99 -20.44
CA ALA A 258 14.80 -15.36 -19.08
C ALA A 258 15.52 -16.72 -19.03
N ALA A 259 16.50 -16.85 -18.13
CA ALA A 259 17.18 -18.11 -17.88
C ALA A 259 16.23 -19.14 -17.26
N ASP A 260 16.46 -20.43 -17.52
CA ASP A 260 15.62 -21.49 -16.96
C ASP A 260 15.81 -21.56 -15.44
N SER A 261 14.73 -21.32 -14.71
CA SER A 261 14.69 -21.30 -13.25
C SER A 261 13.29 -21.70 -12.74
N PRO A 262 13.15 -22.10 -11.47
CA PRO A 262 11.84 -22.31 -10.85
C PRO A 262 10.95 -21.05 -10.92
N ALA A 263 11.54 -19.85 -10.85
CA ALA A 263 10.83 -18.59 -11.00
C ALA A 263 10.23 -18.42 -12.39
N LYS A 264 11.04 -18.63 -13.44
CA LYS A 264 10.56 -18.61 -14.83
C LYS A 264 9.45 -19.65 -15.04
N GLN A 265 9.59 -20.86 -14.50
CA GLN A 265 8.56 -21.90 -14.62
C GLN A 265 7.23 -21.48 -13.99
N SER A 266 7.26 -20.86 -12.80
CA SER A 266 6.03 -20.32 -12.18
C SER A 266 5.40 -19.23 -13.06
N ALA A 267 6.22 -18.32 -13.60
CA ALA A 267 5.76 -17.26 -14.50
C ALA A 267 5.20 -17.80 -15.84
N VAL A 268 5.77 -18.86 -16.41
CA VAL A 268 5.23 -19.55 -17.59
C VAL A 268 3.84 -20.12 -17.30
N SER A 269 3.63 -20.75 -16.14
CA SER A 269 2.29 -21.25 -15.77
C SER A 269 1.27 -20.12 -15.73
N ALA A 270 1.60 -19.01 -15.07
CA ALA A 270 0.73 -17.85 -14.99
C ALA A 270 0.42 -17.26 -16.38
N TYR A 271 1.44 -17.15 -17.23
CA TYR A 271 1.30 -16.63 -18.59
C TYR A 271 0.38 -17.51 -19.44
N ALA A 272 0.60 -18.83 -19.45
CA ALA A 272 -0.24 -19.78 -20.17
C ALA A 272 -1.70 -19.70 -19.70
N GLU A 273 -1.92 -19.66 -18.38
CA GLU A 273 -3.26 -19.53 -17.80
C GLU A 273 -3.99 -18.25 -18.23
N LYS A 274 -3.29 -17.12 -18.32
CA LYS A 274 -3.88 -15.82 -18.71
C LYS A 274 -4.09 -15.67 -20.22
N VAL A 275 -3.23 -16.27 -21.03
CA VAL A 275 -3.32 -16.18 -22.50
C VAL A 275 -4.35 -17.16 -23.07
N PHE A 276 -4.57 -18.30 -22.42
CA PHE A 276 -5.41 -19.39 -22.94
C PHE A 276 -6.82 -18.98 -23.40
N PRO A 277 -7.57 -18.11 -22.68
CA PRO A 277 -8.89 -17.68 -23.14
C PRO A 277 -8.89 -16.95 -24.49
N TYR A 278 -7.74 -16.43 -24.93
CA TYR A 278 -7.60 -15.62 -26.13
C TYR A 278 -6.80 -16.34 -27.23
N GLU A 279 -5.70 -17.00 -26.86
CA GLU A 279 -4.80 -17.72 -27.77
C GLU A 279 -4.46 -19.11 -27.19
N PRO A 280 -5.39 -20.08 -27.25
CA PRO A 280 -5.22 -21.39 -26.61
C PRO A 280 -4.01 -22.17 -27.14
N ASP A 281 -3.76 -22.12 -28.45
CA ASP A 281 -2.61 -22.80 -29.06
C ASP A 281 -1.26 -22.25 -28.52
N ILE A 282 -1.17 -20.93 -28.35
CA ILE A 282 0.03 -20.27 -27.80
C ILE A 282 0.19 -20.61 -26.31
N ALA A 283 -0.90 -20.59 -25.55
CA ALA A 283 -0.87 -20.96 -24.14
C ALA A 283 -0.43 -22.42 -23.93
N VAL A 284 -0.90 -23.35 -24.76
CA VAL A 284 -0.46 -24.74 -24.74
C VAL A 284 1.03 -24.85 -25.06
N GLN A 285 1.52 -24.18 -26.11
CA GLN A 285 2.95 -24.17 -26.43
C GLN A 285 3.81 -23.67 -25.26
N TRP A 286 3.36 -22.63 -24.55
CA TRP A 286 4.04 -22.16 -23.34
C TRP A 286 4.00 -23.20 -22.22
N ALA A 287 2.83 -23.80 -21.95
CA ALA A 287 2.70 -24.85 -20.93
C ALA A 287 3.59 -26.07 -21.25
N GLU A 288 3.83 -26.38 -22.52
CA GLU A 288 4.74 -27.45 -22.95
C GLU A 288 6.22 -27.16 -22.69
N THR A 289 6.61 -25.89 -22.56
CA THR A 289 7.99 -25.52 -22.17
C THR A 289 8.31 -25.88 -20.73
N LEU A 290 7.29 -26.13 -19.89
CA LEU A 290 7.50 -26.60 -18.52
C LEU A 290 8.09 -28.02 -18.52
N PRO A 291 9.04 -28.32 -17.61
CA PRO A 291 9.52 -29.69 -17.44
C PRO A 291 8.36 -30.65 -17.08
N PRO A 292 8.38 -31.91 -17.56
CA PRO A 292 7.42 -32.92 -17.14
C PRO A 292 7.38 -33.05 -15.61
N GLY A 293 6.19 -32.94 -15.01
CA GLY A 293 6.04 -33.01 -13.57
C GLY A 293 4.76 -32.35 -13.04
N LYS A 294 4.72 -32.15 -11.73
CA LYS A 294 3.55 -31.59 -11.02
C LYS A 294 3.12 -30.23 -11.56
N ASP A 295 4.07 -29.32 -11.80
CA ASP A 295 3.77 -27.95 -12.20
C ASP A 295 3.13 -27.92 -13.60
N ARG A 296 3.73 -28.60 -14.60
CA ARG A 296 3.14 -28.76 -15.95
C ARG A 296 1.74 -29.40 -15.92
N ASN A 297 1.58 -30.48 -15.17
CA ASN A 297 0.28 -31.15 -15.06
C ASN A 297 -0.79 -30.25 -14.42
N THR A 298 -0.39 -29.44 -13.44
CA THR A 298 -1.27 -28.46 -12.79
C THR A 298 -1.66 -27.36 -13.77
N THR A 299 -0.71 -26.85 -14.57
CA THR A 299 -0.98 -25.86 -15.62
C THR A 299 -2.01 -26.39 -16.61
N PHE A 300 -1.79 -27.58 -17.20
CA PHE A 300 -2.74 -28.18 -18.13
C PHE A 300 -4.11 -28.42 -17.51
N LYS A 301 -4.18 -28.85 -16.24
CA LYS A 301 -5.45 -29.00 -15.54
C LYS A 301 -6.21 -27.68 -15.46
N LYS A 302 -5.53 -26.57 -15.13
CA LYS A 302 -6.15 -25.24 -15.11
C LYS A 302 -6.59 -24.77 -16.49
N LEU A 303 -5.84 -25.07 -17.55
CA LEU A 303 -6.25 -24.80 -18.93
C LEU A 303 -7.53 -25.57 -19.29
N LEU A 304 -7.60 -26.86 -18.94
CA LEU A 304 -8.81 -27.66 -19.11
C LEU A 304 -10.00 -27.10 -18.30
N GLU A 305 -9.75 -26.57 -17.11
CA GLU A 305 -10.77 -25.94 -16.27
C GLU A 305 -11.32 -24.64 -16.90
N SER A 306 -10.50 -23.89 -17.63
CA SER A 306 -10.91 -22.65 -18.31
C SER A 306 -11.56 -22.87 -19.69
N MET A 307 -11.49 -24.07 -20.26
CA MET A 307 -12.20 -24.40 -21.50
C MET A 307 -13.73 -24.29 -21.33
N PRO A 308 -14.45 -23.73 -22.32
CA PRO A 308 -15.91 -23.74 -22.32
C PRO A 308 -16.44 -25.17 -22.39
N LYS A 309 -17.60 -25.43 -21.78
CA LYS A 309 -18.21 -26.77 -21.65
C LYS A 309 -19.74 -26.75 -21.81
N GLU A 310 -20.27 -25.77 -22.53
CA GLU A 310 -21.72 -25.55 -22.63
C GLU A 310 -22.35 -26.49 -23.67
N SER A 311 -21.72 -26.60 -24.83
CA SER A 311 -22.14 -27.49 -25.93
C SER A 311 -21.48 -28.87 -25.87
N ASP A 312 -22.05 -29.84 -26.57
CA ASP A 312 -21.49 -31.19 -26.66
C ASP A 312 -20.15 -31.22 -27.42
N ASP A 313 -19.98 -30.33 -28.41
CA ASP A 313 -18.72 -30.15 -29.13
C ASP A 313 -17.61 -29.61 -28.21
N GLU A 314 -17.94 -28.62 -27.37
CA GLU A 314 -17.01 -28.07 -26.37
C GLU A 314 -16.61 -29.10 -25.31
N LYS A 315 -17.57 -29.92 -24.83
CA LYS A 315 -17.27 -31.04 -23.92
C LYS A 315 -16.39 -32.09 -24.58
N ALA A 316 -16.61 -32.39 -25.86
CA ALA A 316 -15.77 -33.31 -26.62
C ALA A 316 -14.35 -32.77 -26.78
N ALA A 317 -14.19 -31.48 -27.08
CA ALA A 317 -12.89 -30.81 -27.16
C ALA A 317 -12.15 -30.84 -25.81
N ALA A 318 -12.83 -30.54 -24.70
CA ALA A 318 -12.25 -30.63 -23.36
C ALA A 318 -11.83 -32.07 -23.01
N ALA A 319 -12.62 -33.07 -23.40
CA ALA A 319 -12.26 -34.48 -23.20
C ALA A 319 -11.04 -34.90 -24.01
N ALA A 320 -10.92 -34.44 -25.27
CA ALA A 320 -9.76 -34.70 -26.12
C ALA A 320 -8.50 -34.05 -25.55
N PHE A 321 -8.59 -32.79 -25.10
CA PHE A 321 -7.49 -32.07 -24.44
C PHE A 321 -7.01 -32.80 -23.18
N ALA A 322 -7.93 -33.30 -22.35
CA ALA A 322 -7.59 -34.07 -21.16
C ALA A 322 -6.84 -35.37 -21.50
N GLU A 323 -7.26 -36.07 -22.55
CA GLU A 323 -6.61 -37.29 -23.02
C GLU A 323 -5.21 -37.02 -23.59
N GLU A 324 -5.08 -35.99 -24.43
CA GLU A 324 -3.82 -35.59 -25.06
C GLU A 324 -2.73 -35.24 -24.03
N HIS A 325 -3.12 -34.54 -22.96
CA HIS A 325 -2.19 -34.07 -21.94
C HIS A 325 -2.16 -34.95 -20.67
N GLY A 326 -2.80 -36.12 -20.71
CA GLY A 326 -2.75 -37.10 -19.62
C GLY A 326 -3.35 -36.60 -18.31
N ILE A 327 -4.38 -35.76 -18.37
CA ILE A 327 -5.08 -35.21 -17.20
C ILE A 327 -6.11 -36.25 -16.73
N GLU A 328 -5.92 -36.80 -15.53
CA GLU A 328 -6.89 -37.73 -14.95
C GLU A 328 -8.29 -37.08 -14.87
N LYS A 329 -9.31 -37.79 -15.37
CA LYS A 329 -10.70 -37.36 -15.22
C LYS A 329 -11.07 -37.39 -13.73
N PRO A 330 -11.71 -36.33 -13.19
CA PRO A 330 -12.10 -36.27 -11.78
C PRO A 330 -13.09 -37.38 -11.39
#